data_AF-A0A820B948-F1
#
_entry.id   AF-A0A820B948-F1
#
_cell.length_a   1.000
_cell.length_b   1.000
_cell.length_c   1.000
_cell.angle_alpha   90.00
_cell.angle_beta   90.00
_cell.angle_gamma   90.00
#
_symmetry.space_group_name_H-M   'P 1'
#
loop_
_entity.id
_entity.type
_entity.pdbx_description
1 polymer ?
#
loop_
_entity_poly.entity_id
_entity_poly.type
_entity_poly.pdbx_seq_one_letter_code
_entity_poly.pdbx_strand_id
1 'polypeptide(L)'
;MITSSLSRSSELSTLNDHEIKRIMSVIERDFKLRENEYKRIQELKNLIQQEHESVECLAMSKEFNYERCIRCYKLFKIFFNPKELCSECKLYVCHNCATYNKPNKTWTCKICLKLKELECFTADWFYLEIAKKYKRCGSAKVVRELHKREKEL
;
A
#
# COMPACT_ATOMS: atom_id res chain seq x y z
N MET A 1 0.89 -25.64 13.98
CA MET A 1 0.80 -25.48 12.51
C MET A 1 -0.45 -26.22 12.04
N ILE A 2 -1.57 -25.52 11.87
CA ILE A 2 -2.77 -26.10 11.25
C ILE A 2 -2.76 -25.62 9.80
N THR A 3 -2.16 -26.42 8.93
CA THR A 3 -2.35 -26.30 7.49
C THR A 3 -3.72 -26.89 7.18
N SER A 4 -4.79 -26.09 7.24
CA SER A 4 -6.02 -26.44 6.53
C SER A 4 -5.75 -26.24 5.04
N SER A 5 -5.14 -27.26 4.44
CA SER A 5 -5.31 -27.50 3.01
C SER A 5 -6.80 -27.44 2.72
N LEU A 6 -7.25 -26.63 1.75
CA LEU A 6 -8.48 -26.96 1.04
C LEU A 6 -8.27 -28.35 0.43
N SER A 7 -8.60 -29.37 1.20
CA SER A 7 -8.51 -30.78 0.86
C SER A 7 -9.65 -31.09 -0.11
N ARG A 8 -9.25 -31.51 -1.31
CA ARG A 8 -10.06 -32.15 -2.36
C ARG A 8 -11.16 -31.32 -3.04
N SER A 9 -11.10 -31.31 -4.37
CA SER A 9 -12.20 -30.91 -5.25
C SER A 9 -13.52 -31.63 -4.95
N SER A 10 -13.51 -32.76 -4.23
CA SER A 10 -14.72 -33.50 -3.84
C SER A 10 -15.57 -32.84 -2.75
N GLU A 11 -15.06 -31.84 -2.02
CA GLU A 11 -15.86 -31.12 -1.01
C GLU A 11 -16.74 -30.02 -1.62
N LEU A 12 -16.41 -29.51 -2.82
CA LEU A 12 -17.24 -28.50 -3.48
C LEU A 12 -18.39 -29.11 -4.29
N SER A 13 -18.28 -30.39 -4.70
CA SER A 13 -19.36 -31.10 -5.39
C SER A 13 -20.56 -31.39 -4.50
N THR A 14 -20.39 -31.37 -3.17
CA THR A 14 -21.47 -31.66 -2.20
C THR A 14 -22.26 -30.42 -1.77
N LEU A 15 -21.87 -29.23 -2.24
CA LEU A 15 -22.51 -27.97 -1.84
C LEU A 15 -23.85 -27.78 -2.54
N ASN A 16 -24.87 -27.40 -1.77
CA ASN A 16 -26.16 -26.99 -2.32
C ASN A 16 -26.14 -25.52 -2.78
N ASP A 17 -27.16 -25.13 -3.56
CA ASP A 17 -27.21 -23.80 -4.17
C ASP A 17 -27.26 -22.66 -3.15
N HIS A 18 -27.87 -22.89 -1.98
CA HIS A 18 -27.92 -21.90 -0.91
C HIS A 18 -26.54 -21.68 -0.27
N GLU A 19 -25.79 -22.76 -0.02
CA GLU A 19 -24.41 -22.69 0.47
C GLU A 19 -23.50 -22.01 -0.55
N ILE A 20 -23.65 -22.33 -1.84
CA ILE A 20 -22.88 -21.70 -2.92
C ILE A 20 -23.15 -20.21 -2.97
N LYS A 21 -24.42 -19.77 -2.93
CA LYS A 21 -24.76 -18.34 -2.87
C LYS A 21 -24.10 -17.66 -1.67
N ARG A 22 -24.09 -18.30 -0.51
CA ARG A 22 -23.44 -17.75 0.70
C ARG A 22 -21.92 -17.66 0.53
N ILE A 23 -21.27 -18.68 -0.02
CA ILE A 23 -19.83 -18.68 -0.31
C ILE A 23 -19.48 -17.58 -1.31
N MET A 24 -20.26 -17.45 -2.39
CA MET A 24 -20.07 -16.40 -3.40
C MET A 24 -20.16 -15.01 -2.78
N SER A 25 -21.10 -14.76 -1.85
CA SER A 25 -21.19 -13.48 -1.13
C SER A 25 -19.94 -13.12 -0.29
N VAL A 26 -19.23 -14.13 0.22
CA VAL A 26 -17.97 -13.95 0.95
C VAL A 26 -16.84 -13.64 -0.01
N ILE A 27 -16.78 -14.37 -1.12
CA ILE A 27 -15.79 -14.21 -2.18
C ILE A 27 -15.89 -12.83 -2.83
N GLU A 28 -17.09 -12.35 -3.15
CA GLU A 28 -17.32 -11.01 -3.72
C GLU A 28 -16.77 -9.92 -2.79
N ARG A 29 -17.00 -10.06 -1.48
CA ARG A 29 -16.43 -9.14 -0.48
C ARG A 29 -14.91 -9.21 -0.42
N ASP A 30 -14.31 -10.40 -0.49
CA ASP A 30 -12.85 -10.56 -0.56
C ASP A 30 -12.27 -9.88 -1.81
N PHE A 31 -12.89 -10.07 -2.98
CA PHE A 31 -12.45 -9.38 -4.21
C PHE A 31 -12.57 -7.86 -4.10
N LYS A 32 -13.69 -7.36 -3.58
CA LYS A 32 -13.87 -5.91 -3.37
C LYS A 32 -12.84 -5.34 -2.39
N LEU A 33 -12.53 -6.06 -1.30
CA LEU A 33 -11.50 -5.67 -0.34
C LEU A 33 -10.12 -5.60 -1.01
N ARG A 34 -9.75 -6.61 -1.80
CA ARG A 34 -8.47 -6.63 -2.53
C ARG A 34 -8.37 -5.54 -3.58
N GLU A 35 -9.46 -5.27 -4.31
CA GLU A 35 -9.49 -4.21 -5.32
C GLU A 35 -9.31 -2.83 -4.66
N ASN A 36 -10.01 -2.58 -3.55
CA ASN A 36 -9.85 -1.32 -2.80
C ASN A 36 -8.43 -1.15 -2.28
N GLU A 37 -7.82 -2.22 -1.76
CA GLU A 37 -6.44 -2.16 -1.26
C GLU A 37 -5.43 -1.96 -2.39
N TYR A 38 -5.64 -2.61 -3.54
CA TYR A 38 -4.85 -2.36 -4.73
C TYR A 38 -4.92 -0.89 -5.16
N LYS A 39 -6.12 -0.32 -5.26
CA LYS A 39 -6.31 1.10 -5.60
C LYS A 39 -5.60 2.03 -4.62
N ARG A 40 -5.77 1.81 -3.31
CA ARG A 40 -5.11 2.58 -2.25
C ARG A 40 -3.58 2.54 -2.38
N ILE A 41 -3.00 1.36 -2.64
CA ILE A 41 -1.56 1.18 -2.85
C ILE A 41 -1.09 1.92 -4.11
N GLN A 42 -1.82 1.82 -5.22
CA GLN A 42 -1.47 2.51 -6.47
C GLN A 42 -1.53 4.03 -6.33
N GLU A 43 -2.58 4.56 -5.70
CA GLU A 43 -2.69 5.99 -5.40
C GLU A 43 -1.51 6.50 -4.56
N LEU A 44 -1.11 5.73 -3.54
CA LEU A 44 0.01 6.07 -2.69
C LEU A 44 1.35 6.05 -3.46
N LYS A 45 1.56 5.02 -4.30
CA LYS A 45 2.74 4.92 -5.18
C LYS A 45 2.83 6.08 -6.15
N ASN A 46 1.72 6.41 -6.82
CA ASN A 46 1.67 7.51 -7.78
C ASN A 46 1.95 8.86 -7.10
N LEU A 47 1.39 9.10 -5.92
CA LEU A 47 1.64 10.31 -5.14
C LEU A 47 3.12 10.44 -4.76
N ILE A 48 3.75 9.35 -4.28
CA ILE A 48 5.17 9.35 -3.93
C ILE A 48 6.05 9.59 -5.16
N GLN A 49 5.70 8.97 -6.29
CA GLN A 49 6.45 9.11 -7.55
C GLN A 49 6.40 10.55 -8.09
N GLN A 50 5.20 11.16 -8.15
CA GLN A 50 5.03 12.55 -8.58
C GLN A 50 5.82 13.53 -7.71
N GLU A 51 5.82 13.29 -6.40
CA GLU A 51 6.62 14.07 -5.45
C GLU A 51 8.12 13.87 -5.67
N HIS A 52 8.57 12.67 -6.00
CA HIS A 52 9.99 12.41 -6.30
C HIS A 52 10.45 13.19 -7.53
N GLU A 53 9.70 13.09 -8.63
CA GLU A 53 10.00 13.78 -9.89
C GLU A 53 10.02 15.31 -9.72
N SER A 54 9.04 15.84 -8.97
CA SER A 54 8.98 17.28 -8.64
C SER A 54 10.21 17.72 -7.85
N VAL A 55 10.63 16.92 -6.86
CA VAL A 55 11.79 17.22 -6.04
C VAL A 55 13.10 17.07 -6.80
N GLU A 56 13.25 16.07 -7.67
CA GLU A 56 14.46 15.90 -8.49
C GLU A 56 14.73 17.12 -9.36
N CYS A 57 13.69 17.67 -10.00
CA CYS A 57 13.80 18.88 -10.80
C CYS A 57 14.22 20.10 -9.95
N LEU A 58 13.62 20.27 -8.76
CA LEU A 58 13.86 21.41 -7.89
C LEU A 58 15.17 21.32 -7.11
N ALA A 59 15.62 20.11 -6.78
CA ALA A 59 16.87 19.85 -6.06
C ALA A 59 18.11 20.18 -6.90
N MET A 60 17.98 20.33 -8.23
CA MET A 60 19.04 20.84 -9.10
C MET A 60 19.44 22.28 -8.76
N SER A 61 18.53 23.08 -8.20
CA SER A 61 18.85 24.41 -7.64
C SER A 61 19.23 24.28 -6.17
N LYS A 62 20.53 24.35 -5.87
CA LYS A 62 21.06 24.23 -4.51
C LYS A 62 20.51 25.30 -3.57
N GLU A 63 20.18 26.49 -4.06
CA GLU A 63 19.62 27.56 -3.24
C GLU A 63 18.14 27.33 -2.88
N PHE A 64 17.36 26.65 -3.74
CA PHE A 64 15.91 26.55 -3.56
C PHE A 64 15.53 25.92 -2.23
N ASN A 65 16.08 24.75 -1.91
CA ASN A 65 15.72 24.06 -0.66
C ASN A 65 16.33 24.71 0.58
N TYR A 66 17.33 25.58 0.44
CA TYR A 66 17.85 26.33 1.58
C TYR A 66 16.85 27.40 2.05
N GLU A 67 16.12 28.01 1.11
CA GLU A 67 15.17 29.10 1.36
C GLU A 67 13.71 28.64 1.48
N ARG A 68 13.35 27.51 0.83
CA ARG A 68 11.96 27.06 0.69
C ARG A 68 11.79 25.59 1.09
N CYS A 69 10.63 25.30 1.66
CA CYS A 69 10.21 23.93 1.95
C CYS A 69 10.12 23.15 0.64
N ILE A 70 10.78 21.99 0.56
CA ILE A 70 10.80 21.19 -0.67
C ILE A 70 9.44 20.56 -1.03
N ARG A 71 8.49 20.56 -0.08
CA ARG A 71 7.16 19.93 -0.27
C ARG A 71 6.06 20.91 -0.64
N CYS A 72 6.07 22.10 -0.06
CA CYS A 72 5.02 23.11 -0.30
C CYS A 72 5.55 24.38 -0.98
N TYR A 73 6.86 24.46 -1.24
CA TYR A 73 7.55 25.55 -1.94
C TYR A 73 7.46 26.93 -1.27
N LYS A 74 6.87 27.00 -0.06
CA LYS A 74 6.79 28.21 0.75
C LYS A 74 8.15 28.51 1.39
N LEU A 75 8.48 29.80 1.46
CA LEU A 75 9.67 30.31 2.14
C LEU A 75 9.69 29.89 3.61
N PHE A 76 10.86 29.54 4.11
CA PHE A 76 11.08 29.40 5.55
C PHE A 76 10.98 30.78 6.23
N LYS A 77 10.36 30.78 7.41
CA LYS A 77 10.21 31.98 8.25
C LYS A 77 10.47 31.56 9.68
N ILE A 78 11.40 32.25 10.34
CA ILE A 78 11.90 31.89 11.67
C ILE A 78 10.77 31.63 12.67
N PHE A 79 9.71 32.45 12.66
CA PHE A 79 8.62 32.37 13.65
C PHE A 79 7.42 31.52 13.21
N PHE A 80 7.09 31.47 11.93
CA PHE A 80 5.82 30.90 11.45
C PHE A 80 5.98 29.64 10.58
N ASN A 81 7.19 29.41 10.06
CA ASN A 81 7.47 28.31 9.15
C ASN A 81 8.94 27.89 9.34
N PRO A 82 9.31 27.40 10.54
CA PRO A 82 10.69 27.06 10.84
C PRO A 82 11.18 25.96 9.90
N LYS A 83 12.49 26.00 9.64
CA LYS A 83 13.19 25.09 8.75
C LYS A 83 13.61 23.85 9.53
N GLU A 84 13.14 22.68 9.11
CA GLU A 84 13.47 21.39 9.71
C GLU A 84 14.14 20.47 8.68
N LEU A 85 15.08 19.63 9.12
CA LEU A 85 15.75 18.66 8.25
C LEU A 85 15.07 17.30 8.34
N CYS A 86 14.60 16.77 7.21
CA CYS A 86 14.04 15.41 7.17
C CYS A 86 15.15 14.38 7.43
N SER A 87 14.96 13.53 8.44
CA SER A 87 15.92 12.48 8.80
C SER A 87 16.10 11.40 7.74
N GLU A 88 15.11 11.20 6.86
CA GLU A 88 15.13 10.19 5.80
C GLU A 88 15.79 10.73 4.53
N CYS A 89 15.16 11.71 3.85
CA CYS A 89 15.64 12.22 2.56
C CYS A 89 16.64 13.38 2.65
N LYS A 90 16.97 13.86 3.85
CA LYS A 90 17.93 14.96 4.09
C LYS A 90 17.58 16.30 3.41
N LEU A 91 16.32 16.51 3.04
CA LEU A 91 15.82 17.78 2.50
C LEU A 91 15.16 18.62 3.59
N TYR A 92 15.24 19.95 3.43
CA TYR A 92 14.57 20.88 4.33
C TYR A 92 13.07 20.97 4.06
N VAL A 93 12.30 20.90 5.14
CA VAL A 93 10.85 20.93 5.15
C VAL A 93 10.36 21.84 6.26
N CYS A 94 9.14 22.35 6.12
CA CYS A 94 8.53 23.11 7.20
C CYS A 94 7.73 22.22 8.16
N HIS A 95 7.41 22.77 9.33
CA HIS A 95 6.62 22.10 10.36
C HIS A 95 5.31 21.49 9.83
N ASN A 96 4.61 22.18 8.91
CA ASN A 96 3.35 21.68 8.32
C ASN A 96 3.54 20.52 7.34
N CYS A 97 4.75 20.33 6.80
CA CYS A 97 5.11 19.27 5.86
C CYS A 97 5.88 18.13 6.52
N ALA A 98 6.09 18.20 7.84
CA ALA A 98 6.86 17.24 8.61
C ALA A 98 6.10 16.78 9.86
N THR A 99 6.59 15.71 10.46
CA THR A 99 6.11 15.17 11.73
C THR A 99 7.31 14.88 12.60
N TYR A 100 7.20 15.25 13.88
CA TYR A 100 8.25 15.02 14.87
C TYR A 100 8.10 13.63 15.50
N ASN A 101 9.13 12.81 15.38
CA ASN A 101 9.24 11.54 16.08
C ASN A 101 9.88 11.81 17.45
N LYS A 102 9.07 11.76 18.52
CA LYS A 102 9.53 12.02 19.88
C LYS A 102 10.62 11.04 20.36
N PRO A 103 10.47 9.71 20.21
CA PRO A 103 11.50 8.75 20.63
C PRO A 103 12.87 9.00 19.98
N ASN A 104 12.90 9.24 18.67
CA ASN A 104 14.13 9.40 17.91
C ASN A 104 14.63 10.84 17.89
N LYS A 105 13.85 11.79 18.40
CA LYS A 105 14.08 13.24 18.34
C LYS A 105 14.38 13.75 16.92
N THR A 106 13.66 13.22 15.93
CA THR A 106 13.87 13.55 14.51
C THR A 106 12.62 14.07 13.83
N TRP A 107 12.81 14.91 12.81
CA TRP A 107 11.75 15.29 11.87
C TRP A 107 11.73 14.34 10.68
N THR A 108 10.53 14.00 10.22
CA THR A 108 10.32 13.21 9.00
C THR A 108 9.29 13.91 8.14
N CYS A 109 9.57 14.10 6.85
CA CYS A 109 8.58 14.70 5.95
C CYS A 109 7.42 13.75 5.69
N LYS A 110 6.22 14.29 5.45
CA LYS A 110 5.00 13.50 5.22
C LYS A 110 5.12 12.51 4.06
N ILE A 111 5.93 12.82 3.03
CA ILE A 111 6.17 11.90 1.91
C ILE A 111 7.03 10.71 2.32
N CYS A 112 8.12 10.93 3.08
CA CYS A 112 8.92 9.82 3.62
C CYS A 112 8.13 8.97 4.62
N LEU A 113 7.22 9.59 5.39
CA LEU A 113 6.31 8.83 6.26
C LEU A 113 5.38 7.92 5.44
N LYS A 114 4.75 8.47 4.39
CA LYS A 114 3.92 7.70 3.44
C LYS A 114 4.68 6.57 2.76
N LEU A 115 5.96 6.78 2.43
CA LEU A 115 6.82 5.73 1.86
C LEU A 115 7.03 4.58 2.86
N LYS A 116 7.32 4.89 4.12
CA LYS A 116 7.44 3.87 5.17
C LYS A 116 6.12 3.14 5.42
N GLU A 117 5.01 3.86 5.40
CA GLU A 117 3.68 3.25 5.48
C GLU A 117 3.47 2.28 4.31
N LEU A 118 3.80 2.69 3.08
CA LEU A 118 3.70 1.84 1.91
C LEU A 118 4.52 0.55 2.09
N GLU A 119 5.80 0.67 2.48
CA GLU A 119 6.69 -0.48 2.72
C GLU A 119 6.16 -1.44 3.79
N CYS A 120 5.57 -0.90 4.87
CA CYS A 120 4.98 -1.71 5.94
C CYS A 120 3.66 -2.37 5.53
N PHE A 121 2.78 -1.65 4.82
CA PHE A 121 1.40 -2.07 4.56
C PHE A 121 1.25 -2.91 3.29
N THR A 122 2.14 -2.81 2.30
CA THR A 122 2.05 -3.67 1.11
C THR A 122 2.24 -5.13 1.45
N ALA A 123 2.93 -5.43 2.56
CA ALA A 123 3.30 -6.79 2.96
C ALA A 123 3.93 -7.56 1.78
N ASP A 124 4.75 -6.88 0.97
CA ASP A 124 5.31 -7.44 -0.27
C ASP A 124 6.05 -8.75 0.01
N TRP A 125 6.76 -8.85 1.13
CA TRP A 125 7.42 -10.08 1.56
C TRP A 125 6.48 -11.28 1.64
N PHE A 126 5.25 -11.08 2.13
CA PHE A 126 4.24 -12.12 2.27
C PHE A 126 3.66 -12.48 0.90
N TYR A 127 3.24 -11.49 0.12
CA TYR A 127 2.61 -11.73 -1.17
C TYR A 127 3.58 -12.33 -2.20
N LEU A 128 4.85 -11.92 -2.18
CA LEU A 128 5.90 -12.53 -3.02
C LEU A 128 6.11 -14.01 -2.64
N GLU A 129 6.13 -14.35 -1.36
CA GLU A 129 6.30 -15.73 -0.92
C GLU A 129 5.07 -16.60 -1.25
N ILE A 130 3.86 -16.07 -1.07
CA ILE A 130 2.63 -16.74 -1.48
C ILE A 130 2.58 -16.96 -2.98
N ALA A 131 3.02 -16.00 -3.79
CA ALA A 131 3.05 -16.10 -5.24
C ALA A 131 4.01 -17.18 -5.75
N LYS A 132 5.11 -17.47 -5.02
CA LYS A 132 6.00 -18.60 -5.34
C LYS A 132 5.31 -19.95 -5.15
N LYS A 133 4.45 -20.07 -4.13
CA LYS A 133 3.81 -21.34 -3.76
C LYS A 133 2.48 -21.58 -4.47
N TYR A 134 1.74 -20.53 -4.81
CA TYR A 134 0.39 -20.62 -5.35
C TYR A 134 0.21 -19.74 -6.58
N LYS A 135 -0.33 -20.33 -7.66
CA LYS A 135 -0.63 -19.61 -8.91
C LYS A 135 -1.76 -18.56 -8.80
N ARG A 136 -2.55 -18.60 -7.72
CA ARG A 136 -3.74 -17.74 -7.51
C ARG A 136 -4.13 -17.72 -6.04
N CYS A 137 -4.87 -16.69 -5.63
CA CYS A 137 -5.43 -16.61 -4.27
C CYS A 137 -6.54 -17.66 -4.04
N GLY A 138 -6.85 -17.91 -2.78
CA GLY A 138 -7.87 -18.89 -2.37
C GLY A 138 -9.24 -18.64 -2.99
N SER A 139 -9.75 -17.40 -2.93
CA SER A 139 -11.03 -17.00 -3.52
C SER A 139 -11.09 -17.27 -5.02
N ALA A 140 -10.04 -16.90 -5.76
CA ALA A 140 -9.94 -17.19 -7.20
C ALA A 140 -9.87 -18.69 -7.51
N LYS A 141 -9.29 -19.50 -6.62
CA LYS A 141 -9.32 -20.97 -6.74
C LYS A 141 -10.74 -21.50 -6.58
N VAL A 142 -11.49 -21.02 -5.58
CA VAL A 142 -12.86 -21.47 -5.30
C VAL A 142 -13.81 -21.09 -6.44
N VAL A 143 -13.78 -19.84 -6.92
CA VAL A 143 -14.62 -19.41 -8.07
C VAL A 143 -14.39 -20.29 -9.29
N ARG A 144 -13.12 -20.58 -9.60
CA ARG A 144 -12.79 -21.42 -10.75
C ARG A 144 -13.36 -22.84 -10.62
N GLU A 145 -13.32 -23.40 -9.42
CA GLU A 145 -13.83 -24.75 -9.18
C GLU A 145 -15.36 -24.80 -9.24
N LEU A 146 -16.04 -23.81 -8.67
CA LEU A 146 -17.51 -23.67 -8.79
C LEU A 146 -17.95 -23.48 -10.25
N HIS A 147 -17.25 -22.63 -11.01
CA HIS A 147 -17.51 -22.42 -12.44
C HIS A 147 -17.31 -23.71 -13.24
N LYS A 148 -16.28 -24.50 -12.90
CA LYS A 148 -16.03 -25.78 -13.55
C LYS A 148 -17.17 -26.77 -13.29
N ARG A 149 -17.67 -26.84 -12.05
CA ARG A 149 -18.83 -27.67 -11.68
C ARG A 149 -20.06 -27.33 -12.52
N GLU A 150 -20.38 -26.04 -12.66
CA GLU A 150 -21.53 -25.60 -13.47
C GLU A 150 -21.43 -25.99 -14.95
N LYS A 151 -20.23 -26.15 -15.50
CA LYS A 151 -20.03 -26.59 -16.89
C LYS A 151 -20.07 -28.10 -17.08
N GLU A 152 -19.95 -28.87 -16.00
CA GLU A 152 -19.92 -30.34 -16.00
C GLU A 152 -21.31 -30.94 -15.66
N LEU A 153 -22.25 -30.11 -15.22
CA LEU A 153 -23.68 -30.40 -15.06
C LEU A 153 -24.46 -30.04 -16.33
#